data_AF-A0A095BV97-F1
#
_entry.id   AF-A0A095BV97-F1
#
_cell.length_a   1.000
_cell.length_b   1.000
_cell.length_c   1.000
_cell.angle_alpha   90.00
_cell.angle_beta   90.00
_cell.angle_gamma   90.00
#
_symmetry.space_group_name_H-M   'P 1'
#
loop_
_entity.id
_entity.type
_entity.pdbx_description
1 polymer ?
#
loop_
_entity_poly.entity_id
_entity_poly.type
_entity_poly.pdbx_seq_one_letter_code
_entity_poly.pdbx_strand_id
1 'polypeptide(L)'
;FQSSASVLSDISILNIAKALTENDMRVFLLLNIPLTTCINNYEEMRTFNQREAAFSQKTLMYWKKLRETVKDDIKISELEYALRQSDHKELADILVERNRMNLEITRDLLQK
;
A
#
# COMPACT_ATOMS: atom_id res chain seq x y z
N PHE A 1 -4.43 24.87 -7.77
CA PHE A 1 -3.95 23.48 -7.84
C PHE A 1 -4.69 22.65 -6.80
N GLN A 2 -5.86 22.12 -7.15
CA GLN A 2 -6.54 21.15 -6.30
C GLN A 2 -5.71 19.86 -6.36
N SER A 3 -5.20 19.44 -5.20
CA SER A 3 -4.61 18.12 -5.02
C SER A 3 -5.70 17.09 -5.34
N SER A 4 -5.60 16.44 -6.50
CA SER A 4 -6.40 15.26 -6.82
C SER A 4 -6.21 14.27 -5.66
N ALA A 5 -7.29 13.85 -5.02
CA ALA A 5 -7.20 12.91 -3.90
C ALA A 5 -6.50 11.63 -4.38
N SER A 6 -5.23 11.43 -4.03
CA SER A 6 -4.50 10.22 -4.45
C SER A 6 -5.11 9.00 -3.77
N VAL A 7 -5.38 7.96 -4.56
CA VAL A 7 -5.87 6.66 -4.09
C VAL A 7 -4.94 6.10 -3.01
N LEU A 8 -3.63 6.36 -3.16
CA LEU A 8 -2.57 5.95 -2.24
C LEU A 8 -2.30 7.02 -1.17
N SER A 9 -3.34 7.66 -0.63
CA SER A 9 -3.22 8.48 0.58
C SER A 9 -2.61 7.70 1.74
N ASP A 10 -2.00 8.38 2.73
CA ASP A 10 -1.43 7.71 3.91
C ASP A 10 -2.48 6.84 4.62
N ILE A 11 -3.70 7.35 4.76
CA ILE A 11 -4.82 6.63 5.36
C ILE A 11 -5.16 5.37 4.56
N SER A 12 -5.19 5.46 3.22
CA SER A 12 -5.43 4.30 2.37
C SER A 12 -4.37 3.22 2.57
N ILE A 13 -3.09 3.61 2.57
CA ILE A 13 -1.97 2.68 2.79
C ILE A 13 -2.05 2.02 4.17
N LEU A 14 -2.33 2.79 5.22
CA LEU A 14 -2.45 2.25 6.58
C LEU A 14 -3.63 1.28 6.71
N ASN A 15 -4.74 1.53 6.02
CA ASN A 15 -5.89 0.64 6.00
C ASN A 15 -5.61 -0.66 5.22
N ILE A 16 -4.94 -0.57 4.07
CA ILE A 16 -4.49 -1.76 3.31
C ILE A 16 -3.56 -2.60 4.19
N ALA A 17 -2.56 -1.97 4.81
CA ALA A 17 -1.60 -2.65 5.67
C ALA A 17 -2.25 -3.36 6.86
N LYS A 18 -3.28 -2.75 7.46
CA LYS A 18 -4.03 -3.35 8.57
C LYS A 18 -4.88 -4.55 8.12
N ALA A 19 -5.31 -4.57 6.86
CA ALA A 19 -6.12 -5.64 6.30
C ALA A 19 -5.29 -6.83 5.77
N LEU A 20 -3.97 -6.69 5.70
CA LEU A 20 -3.08 -7.81 5.41
C LEU A 20 -3.16 -8.84 6.54
N THR A 21 -3.12 -10.12 6.17
CA THR A 21 -3.09 -11.22 7.14
C THR A 21 -1.85 -11.12 8.03
N GLU A 22 -2.02 -11.55 9.29
CA GLU A 22 -0.96 -11.53 10.31
C GLU A 22 0.27 -12.30 9.81
N ASN A 23 1.42 -11.61 9.76
CA ASN A 23 2.74 -12.14 9.40
C ASN A 23 2.99 -12.56 7.94
N ASP A 24 2.14 -12.20 6.98
CA ASP A 24 2.46 -12.46 5.57
C ASP A 24 3.55 -11.50 5.05
N MET A 25 4.79 -11.99 5.00
CA MET A 25 5.93 -11.24 4.46
C MET A 25 5.98 -11.20 2.93
N ARG A 26 5.24 -12.08 2.24
CA ARG A 26 5.35 -12.25 0.77
C ARG A 26 4.99 -10.96 0.06
N VAL A 27 3.94 -10.27 0.51
CA VAL A 27 3.53 -8.97 -0.06
C VAL A 27 4.67 -7.95 -0.01
N PHE A 28 5.40 -7.86 1.10
CA PHE A 28 6.50 -6.90 1.25
C PHE A 28 7.70 -7.25 0.37
N LEU A 29 8.01 -8.55 0.23
CA LEU A 29 9.08 -9.02 -0.65
C LEU A 29 8.74 -8.78 -2.13
N LEU A 30 7.49 -9.03 -2.53
CA LEU A 30 7.00 -8.76 -3.90
C LEU A 30 7.00 -7.27 -4.24
N LEU A 31 6.87 -6.40 -3.24
CA LEU A 31 7.02 -4.95 -3.37
C LEU A 31 8.49 -4.48 -3.44
N ASN A 32 9.43 -5.42 -3.51
CA ASN A 32 10.87 -5.17 -3.51
C ASN A 32 11.35 -4.39 -2.27
N ILE A 33 10.71 -4.60 -1.12
CA ILE A 33 11.22 -4.08 0.14
C ILE A 33 12.36 -5.01 0.61
N PRO A 34 13.55 -4.48 0.95
CA PRO A 34 14.65 -5.32 1.40
C PRO A 34 14.26 -6.20 2.60
N LEU A 35 14.61 -7.48 2.57
CA LEU A 35 14.31 -8.42 3.65
C LEU A 35 14.84 -7.92 5.00
N THR A 36 16.03 -7.33 5.01
CA THR A 36 16.62 -6.72 6.22
C THR A 36 15.74 -5.62 6.80
N THR A 37 15.09 -4.81 5.97
CA THR A 37 14.12 -3.80 6.42
C THR A 37 12.87 -4.44 7.01
N CYS A 38 12.34 -5.49 6.37
CA CYS A 38 11.18 -6.21 6.90
C CYS A 38 11.49 -6.82 8.28
N ILE A 39 12.63 -7.48 8.44
CA ILE A 39 13.07 -8.07 9.71
C ILE A 39 13.24 -6.98 10.78
N ASN A 40 13.89 -5.86 10.45
CA ASN A 40 14.09 -4.77 11.40
C ASN A 40 12.75 -4.18 11.88
N ASN A 41 11.79 -3.95 10.98
CA ASN A 41 10.47 -3.46 11.35
C ASN A 41 9.69 -4.45 12.22
N TYR A 42 9.82 -5.75 11.94
CA TYR A 42 9.19 -6.81 12.73
C TYR A 42 9.78 -6.88 14.14
N GLU A 43 11.11 -6.93 14.26
CA GLU A 43 11.80 -6.98 15.55
C GLU A 43 11.57 -5.71 16.38
N GLU A 44 11.48 -4.55 15.74
CA GLU A 44 11.14 -3.30 16.42
C GLU A 44 9.73 -3.34 17.01
N MET A 45 8.74 -3.80 16.23
CA MET A 45 7.37 -3.99 16.70
C MET A 45 7.33 -4.93 17.91
N ARG A 46 8.10 -6.03 17.89
CA ARG A 46 8.20 -6.98 19.02
C ARG A 46 8.84 -6.34 20.23
N THR A 47 9.98 -5.66 20.04
CA THR A 47 10.75 -5.01 21.10
C THR A 47 9.91 -3.98 21.86
N PHE A 48 9.06 -3.23 21.15
CA PHE A 48 8.19 -2.23 21.76
C PHE A 48 6.80 -2.74 22.13
N ASN A 49 6.56 -4.07 22.07
CA ASN A 49 5.28 -4.70 22.38
C ASN A 49 4.08 -4.04 21.65
N GLN A 50 4.28 -3.69 20.38
CA GLN A 50 3.25 -3.09 19.54
C GLN A 50 2.32 -4.19 18.97
N ARG A 51 1.14 -3.78 18.52
CA ARG A 51 0.22 -4.69 17.81
C ARG A 51 0.86 -5.15 16.50
N GLU A 52 0.55 -6.37 16.05
CA GLU A 52 1.10 -6.94 14.80
C GLU A 52 0.88 -6.05 13.57
N ALA A 53 -0.26 -5.35 13.52
CA ALA A 53 -0.54 -4.38 12.47
C ALA A 53 0.49 -3.22 12.37
N ALA A 54 1.25 -2.92 13.43
CA ALA A 54 2.28 -1.89 13.37
C ALA A 54 3.44 -2.29 12.46
N PHE A 55 3.78 -3.58 12.38
CA PHE A 55 4.79 -4.09 11.44
C PHE A 55 4.35 -3.84 9.99
N SER A 56 3.14 -4.25 9.62
CA SER A 56 2.64 -4.10 8.25
C SER A 56 2.47 -2.64 7.87
N GLN A 57 1.94 -1.81 8.78
CA GLN A 57 1.76 -0.37 8.58
C GLN A 57 3.10 0.34 8.36
N LYS A 58 4.09 0.08 9.23
CA LYS A 58 5.41 0.68 9.10
C LYS A 58 6.09 0.27 7.79
N THR A 59 5.99 -1.01 7.43
CA THR A 59 6.63 -1.57 6.23
C THR A 59 6.00 -1.04 4.94
N LEU A 60 4.67 -0.94 4.86
CA LEU A 60 4.00 -0.43 3.67
C LEU A 60 4.14 1.10 3.54
N MET A 61 4.21 1.84 4.66
CA MET A 61 4.55 3.26 4.63
C MET A 61 5.99 3.50 4.15
N TYR A 62 6.93 2.66 4.57
CA TYR A 62 8.30 2.71 4.06
C TYR A 62 8.34 2.47 2.55
N TRP A 63 7.60 1.49 2.04
CA TRP A 63 7.46 1.25 0.60
C TRP A 63 6.95 2.47 -0.17
N LYS A 64 5.91 3.13 0.34
CA LYS A 64 5.37 4.36 -0.25
C LYS A 64 6.44 5.45 -0.30
N LYS A 65 7.21 5.62 0.78
CA LYS A 65 8.30 6.59 0.86
C LYS A 65 9.40 6.34 -0.18
N LEU A 66 9.77 5.09 -0.42
CA LEU A 66 10.74 4.74 -1.48
C LEU A 66 10.27 5.11 -2.90
N ARG A 67 8.98 5.41 -3.07
CA ARG A 67 8.33 5.65 -4.35
C ARG A 67 7.83 7.07 -4.51
N GLU A 68 8.28 8.02 -3.70
CA GLU A 68 7.82 9.41 -3.76
C GLU A 68 7.88 10.01 -5.18
N THR A 69 8.89 9.65 -5.96
CA THR A 69 9.10 10.12 -7.36
C THR A 69 8.44 9.24 -8.42
N VAL A 70 7.92 8.06 -8.04
CA VAL A 70 7.27 7.13 -8.96
C VAL A 70 5.85 7.61 -9.23
N LYS A 71 5.37 7.43 -10.47
CA LYS A 71 4.01 7.79 -10.84
C LYS A 71 2.98 6.88 -10.14
N ASP A 72 1.80 7.43 -9.84
CA ASP A 72 0.79 6.72 -9.06
C ASP A 72 0.23 5.48 -9.79
N ASP A 73 0.11 5.51 -11.11
CA ASP A 73 -0.29 4.35 -11.93
C ASP A 73 0.67 3.16 -11.76
N ILE A 74 1.98 3.43 -11.74
CA ILE A 74 3.01 2.41 -11.51
C ILE A 74 2.91 1.87 -10.07
N LYS A 75 2.78 2.75 -9.07
CA LYS A 75 2.62 2.32 -7.66
C LYS A 75 1.41 1.43 -7.48
N ILE A 76 0.28 1.77 -8.12
CA ILE A 76 -0.96 1.01 -8.04
C ILE A 76 -0.78 -0.36 -8.68
N SER A 77 -0.15 -0.43 -9.86
CA SER A 77 0.13 -1.69 -10.55
C SER A 77 1.04 -2.62 -9.72
N GLU A 78 2.11 -2.08 -9.12
CA GLU A 78 2.99 -2.87 -8.25
C GLU A 78 2.27 -3.39 -7.00
N LEU A 79 1.45 -2.54 -6.37
CA LEU A 79 0.69 -2.92 -5.18
C LEU A 79 -0.41 -3.94 -5.50
N GLU A 80 -1.13 -3.76 -6.60
CA GLU A 80 -2.08 -4.73 -7.12
C GLU A 80 -1.40 -6.08 -7.34
N TYR A 81 -0.27 -6.10 -8.06
CA TYR A 81 0.47 -7.32 -8.32
C TYR A 81 0.86 -8.03 -7.03
N ALA A 82 1.48 -7.30 -6.08
CA ALA A 82 1.92 -7.88 -4.82
C ALA A 82 0.76 -8.44 -3.99
N LEU A 83 -0.38 -7.74 -3.93
CA LEU A 83 -1.58 -8.20 -3.23
C LEU A 83 -2.15 -9.46 -3.89
N ARG A 84 -2.26 -9.51 -5.23
CA ARG A 84 -2.77 -10.69 -5.94
C ARG A 84 -1.89 -11.92 -5.77
N GLN A 85 -0.56 -11.74 -5.79
CA GLN A 85 0.40 -12.85 -5.66
C GLN A 85 0.66 -13.29 -4.22
N SER A 86 0.11 -12.57 -3.23
CA SER A 86 0.20 -12.91 -1.81
C SER A 86 -1.16 -13.32 -1.21
N ASP A 87 -2.07 -13.84 -2.04
CA ASP A 87 -3.40 -14.31 -1.62
C ASP A 87 -4.38 -13.22 -1.13
N HIS A 88 -4.06 -11.93 -1.33
CA HIS A 88 -4.90 -10.79 -0.96
C HIS A 88 -5.71 -10.25 -2.16
N LYS A 89 -6.37 -11.13 -2.91
CA LYS A 89 -7.08 -10.79 -4.16
C LYS A 89 -8.20 -9.75 -3.96
N GLU A 90 -8.97 -9.88 -2.88
CA GLU A 90 -10.04 -8.92 -2.58
C GLU A 90 -9.52 -7.50 -2.32
N LEU A 91 -8.37 -7.38 -1.65
CA LEU A 91 -7.72 -6.08 -1.42
C LEU A 91 -7.19 -5.48 -2.74
N ALA A 92 -6.68 -6.31 -3.64
CA ALA A 92 -6.29 -5.87 -4.98
C ALA A 92 -7.50 -5.35 -5.78
N ASP A 93 -8.63 -6.05 -5.74
CA ASP A 93 -9.85 -5.63 -6.44
C ASP A 93 -10.39 -4.30 -5.89
N ILE A 94 -10.41 -4.14 -4.56
CA ILE A 94 -10.80 -2.87 -3.92
C ILE A 94 -9.88 -1.71 -4.32
N LEU A 95 -8.56 -1.95 -4.39
CA LEU A 95 -7.58 -0.94 -4.80
C LEU A 95 -7.83 -0.48 -6.25
N VAL A 96 -8.00 -1.43 -7.17
CA VAL A 96 -8.22 -1.15 -8.59
C VAL A 96 -9.55 -0.40 -8.79
N GLU A 97 -10.61 -0.85 -8.14
CA GLU A 97 -11.94 -0.22 -8.26
C GLU A 97 -11.92 1.22 -7.72
N ARG A 98 -11.29 1.47 -6.56
CA ARG A 98 -11.12 2.83 -6.05
C ARG A 98 -10.32 3.72 -7.01
N ASN A 99 -9.27 3.19 -7.62
CA ASN A 99 -8.49 3.95 -8.60
C ASN A 99 -9.31 4.32 -9.83
N ARG A 100 -10.06 3.36 -10.36
CA ARG A 100 -10.96 3.59 -11.49
C ARG A 100 -11.99 4.68 -11.16
N MET A 101 -12.71 4.56 -10.04
CA MET A 101 -13.70 5.56 -9.62
C MET A 101 -13.08 6.96 -9.48
N ASN A 102 -11.87 7.07 -8.91
CA ASN A 102 -11.20 8.35 -8.74
C ASN A 102 -10.81 8.99 -10.08
N LEU A 103 -10.37 8.18 -11.05
CA LEU A 103 -10.07 8.65 -12.41
C LEU A 103 -11.33 9.11 -13.14
N GLU A 104 -12.45 8.40 -12.99
CA GLU A 104 -13.76 8.79 -13.52
C GLU A 104 -14.22 10.13 -12.94
N ILE A 105 -14.20 10.29 -11.61
CA ILE A 105 -14.53 11.56 -10.93
C ILE A 105 -13.63 12.70 -11.39
N THR A 106 -12.31 12.47 -11.46
CA THR A 106 -11.35 13.49 -11.90
C THR A 106 -11.64 13.93 -13.34
N ARG A 107 -11.99 13.00 -14.23
CA ARG A 107 -12.35 13.32 -15.62
C ARG A 107 -13.61 14.19 -15.69
N ASP A 108 -14.66 13.85 -14.94
CA ASP A 108 -15.92 14.59 -14.93
C ASP A 108 -15.75 16.02 -14.41
N LEU A 109 -14.85 16.23 -13.44
CA LEU A 109 -14.52 17.56 -12.92
C LEU A 109 -13.78 18.45 -13.94
N LEU A 110 -13.06 17.85 -14.89
CA LEU A 110 -12.27 18.57 -15.90
C LEU A 110 -13.06 18.89 -17.17
N GLN A 111 -14.27 18.35 -17.33
CA GLN A 111 -15.14 18.55 -18.51
C GLN A 111 -16.21 19.65 -18.33
N LYS A 112 -16.20 20.36 -17.20
CA LYS A 112 -17.05 21.53 -16.92
C LYS A 112 -16.29 22.83 -17.10
#